data_AF-A0A350M803-F1
#
_entry.id   AF-A0A350M803-F1
#
_cell.length_a   1.000
_cell.length_b   1.000
_cell.length_c   1.000
_cell.angle_alpha   90.00
_cell.angle_beta   90.00
_cell.angle_gamma   90.00
#
_symmetry.space_group_name_H-M   'P 1'
#
loop_
_entity.id
_entity.type
_entity.pdbx_description
1 polymer ?
#
loop_
_entity_poly.entity_id
_entity_poly.type
_entity_poly.pdbx_seq_one_letter_code
_entity_poly.pdbx_strand_id
1 'polypeptide(L)'
;MNSPKDLSDDDILRYANKYGISQSELWKIDTTKYLPFLRSIEDSANKKDWLQPLQVKAFDSTGKKYVHFVNCYMGGFPKIKWNRFGTFDSFPLNQGGCRQPNIQVTFEEEMDYLVAIPSTVTKMKFTGFQDEIILVYWSRMMNRRSKELISYVEDYRSRNSDKDISVMYINDDNLYDTADLK
;
A
#
# COMPACT_ATOMS: atom_id res chain seq x y z
N MET A 1 15.69 20.71 18.98
CA MET A 1 14.69 20.60 17.90
C MET A 1 13.76 19.45 18.28
N ASN A 2 12.46 19.70 18.44
CA ASN A 2 11.52 18.62 18.71
C ASN A 2 11.39 17.77 17.43
N SER A 3 11.65 16.48 17.52
CA SER A 3 11.35 15.54 16.43
C SER A 3 9.88 15.69 16.03
N PRO A 4 9.53 15.62 14.72
CA PRO A 4 8.14 15.56 14.31
C PRO A 4 7.46 14.43 15.09
N LYS A 5 6.33 14.74 15.73
CA LYS A 5 5.56 13.75 16.46
C LYS A 5 4.86 12.87 15.43
N ASP A 6 5.02 11.55 15.53
CA ASP A 6 4.28 10.58 14.74
C ASP A 6 2.81 10.98 14.63
N LEU A 7 2.24 10.82 13.42
CA LEU A 7 0.82 10.99 13.18
C LEU A 7 0.04 10.02 14.07
N SER A 8 -0.92 10.55 14.83
CA SER A 8 -1.76 9.76 15.71
C SER A 8 -2.76 8.92 14.91
N ASP A 9 -3.27 7.85 15.52
CA ASP A 9 -4.31 7.01 14.92
C ASP A 9 -5.57 7.82 14.59
N ASP A 10 -5.95 8.78 15.44
CA ASP A 10 -7.06 9.70 15.20
C ASP A 10 -6.84 10.58 13.96
N ASP A 11 -5.61 11.05 13.76
CA ASP A 11 -5.26 11.84 12.58
C ASP A 11 -5.30 10.97 11.32
N ILE A 12 -4.76 9.75 11.37
CA ILE A 12 -4.83 8.78 10.25
C ILE A 12 -6.30 8.49 9.91
N LEU A 13 -7.14 8.19 10.90
CA LEU A 13 -8.57 7.95 10.73
C LEU A 13 -9.28 9.14 10.08
N ARG A 14 -8.97 10.37 10.51
CA ARG A 14 -9.55 11.59 9.91
C ARG A 14 -9.20 11.71 8.42
N TYR A 15 -7.96 11.43 8.03
CA TYR A 15 -7.56 11.47 6.62
C TYR A 15 -8.13 10.29 5.82
N ALA A 16 -8.16 9.09 6.39
CA ALA A 16 -8.79 7.91 5.78
C ALA A 16 -10.26 8.18 5.44
N ASN A 17 -11.03 8.73 6.39
CA ASN A 17 -12.43 9.13 6.18
C ASN A 17 -12.55 10.17 5.05
N LYS A 18 -11.66 11.17 5.01
CA LYS A 18 -11.63 12.19 3.94
C LYS A 18 -11.33 11.58 2.55
N TYR A 19 -10.70 10.41 2.51
CA TYR A 19 -10.31 9.71 1.29
C TYR A 19 -11.29 8.59 0.92
N GLY A 20 -12.33 8.36 1.73
CA GLY A 20 -13.35 7.33 1.49
C GLY A 20 -12.91 5.92 1.88
N ILE A 21 -11.85 5.78 2.70
CA ILE A 21 -11.35 4.49 3.16
C ILE A 21 -12.21 3.99 4.34
N SER A 22 -12.68 2.74 4.28
CA SER A 22 -13.36 2.09 5.40
C SER A 22 -12.40 1.79 6.55
N GLN A 23 -12.84 1.95 7.79
CA GLN A 23 -12.03 1.62 8.97
C GLN A 23 -11.70 0.12 9.06
N SER A 24 -12.56 -0.76 8.52
CA SER A 24 -12.29 -2.21 8.47
C SER A 24 -11.13 -2.59 7.56
N GLU A 25 -10.72 -1.68 6.69
CA GLU A 25 -9.67 -1.87 5.68
C GLU A 25 -8.45 -1.00 5.99
N LEU A 26 -8.44 -0.27 7.11
CA LEU A 26 -7.42 0.72 7.43
C LEU A 26 -6.31 0.13 8.31
N TRP A 27 -5.08 0.34 7.86
CA TRP A 27 -3.86 -0.11 8.52
C TRP A 27 -2.80 1.00 8.50
N LYS A 28 -1.75 0.81 9.29
CA LYS A 28 -0.51 1.59 9.23
C LYS A 28 0.70 0.67 9.25
N ILE A 29 1.84 1.21 8.84
CA ILE A 29 3.14 0.58 9.02
C ILE A 29 3.53 0.57 10.52
N ASP A 30 3.98 -0.59 11.01
CA ASP A 30 4.78 -0.74 12.22
C ASP A 30 6.22 -0.35 11.92
N THR A 31 6.58 0.90 12.19
CA THR A 31 7.92 1.42 11.92
C THR A 31 9.01 0.68 12.69
N THR A 32 8.69 0.08 13.84
CA THR A 32 9.66 -0.67 14.66
C THR A 32 10.12 -1.96 13.99
N LYS A 33 9.28 -2.54 13.12
CA LYS A 33 9.59 -3.76 12.36
C LYS A 33 9.97 -3.48 10.91
N TYR A 34 9.31 -2.51 10.29
CA TYR A 34 9.54 -2.19 8.88
C TYR A 34 10.91 -1.52 8.64
N LEU A 35 11.35 -0.63 9.53
CA LEU A 35 12.67 0.02 9.39
C LEU A 35 13.84 -0.98 9.44
N PRO A 36 13.89 -1.95 10.38
CA PRO A 36 14.88 -3.04 10.32
C PRO A 36 14.88 -3.81 9.00
N PHE A 37 13.71 -4.14 8.46
CA PHE A 37 13.60 -4.79 7.14
C PHE A 37 14.16 -3.90 6.02
N LEU A 38 13.81 -2.61 5.97
CA LEU A 38 14.37 -1.69 4.99
C LEU A 38 15.91 -1.56 5.11
N ARG A 39 16.44 -1.66 6.33
CA ARG A 39 17.89 -1.65 6.57
C ARG A 39 18.58 -2.90 6.06
N SER A 40 17.93 -4.06 6.12
CA SER A 40 18.50 -5.33 5.63
C SER A 40 18.55 -5.41 4.10
N ILE A 41 17.79 -4.57 3.37
CA ILE A 41 17.91 -4.48 1.92
C ILE A 41 19.27 -3.87 1.55
N GLU A 42 20.16 -4.67 0.96
CA GLU A 42 21.48 -4.20 0.51
C GLU A 42 21.40 -3.35 -0.76
N ASP A 43 20.55 -3.76 -1.72
CA ASP A 43 20.39 -3.03 -2.98
C ASP A 43 19.66 -1.70 -2.78
N SER A 44 20.38 -0.61 -3.02
CA SER A 44 19.85 0.74 -2.81
C SER A 44 18.67 1.11 -3.71
N ALA A 45 18.56 0.51 -4.90
CA ALA A 45 17.45 0.76 -5.81
C ALA A 45 16.17 0.09 -5.28
N ASN A 46 16.24 -1.17 -4.89
CA ASN A 46 15.14 -1.87 -4.23
C ASN A 46 14.73 -1.16 -2.94
N LYS A 47 15.69 -0.72 -2.11
CA LYS A 47 15.36 0.04 -0.89
C LYS A 47 14.55 1.30 -1.19
N LYS A 48 14.93 2.04 -2.24
CA LYS A 48 14.18 3.23 -2.70
C LYS A 48 12.79 2.90 -3.19
N ASP A 49 12.62 1.77 -3.87
CA ASP A 49 11.30 1.33 -4.36
C ASP A 49 10.35 1.03 -3.20
N TRP A 50 10.85 0.36 -2.17
CA TRP A 50 10.08 0.03 -0.96
C TRP A 50 9.80 1.26 -0.08
N LEU A 51 10.60 2.32 -0.21
CA LEU A 51 10.40 3.62 0.41
C LEU A 51 9.51 4.58 -0.39
N GLN A 52 8.85 4.13 -1.47
CA GLN A 52 7.96 5.03 -2.22
C GLN A 52 6.66 5.28 -1.44
N PRO A 53 6.17 6.54 -1.38
CA PRO A 53 5.01 6.90 -0.54
C PRO A 53 3.66 6.46 -1.10
N LEU A 54 3.65 5.95 -2.34
CA LEU A 54 2.46 5.42 -2.98
C LEU A 54 2.84 4.12 -3.69
N GLN A 55 2.22 3.03 -3.26
CA GLN A 55 2.48 1.70 -3.80
C GLN A 55 1.18 0.89 -3.83
N VAL A 56 1.12 -0.07 -4.76
CA VAL A 56 0.12 -1.14 -4.76
C VAL A 56 0.86 -2.46 -4.85
N LYS A 57 0.52 -3.39 -3.98
CA LYS A 57 1.00 -4.77 -4.05
C LYS A 57 -0.22 -5.68 -4.15
N ALA A 58 -0.20 -6.63 -5.08
CA ALA A 58 -1.27 -7.61 -5.20
C ALA A 58 -0.72 -9.03 -5.01
N PHE A 59 -1.50 -9.84 -4.30
CA PHE A 59 -1.19 -11.21 -3.92
C PHE A 59 -2.30 -12.12 -4.40
N ASP A 60 -1.93 -13.31 -4.88
CA ASP A 60 -2.89 -14.30 -5.32
C ASP A 60 -3.51 -15.03 -4.11
N SER A 61 -4.43 -15.97 -4.37
CA SER A 61 -5.08 -16.76 -3.34
C SER A 61 -4.11 -17.62 -2.50
N THR A 62 -2.87 -17.80 -2.95
CA THR A 62 -1.80 -18.50 -2.20
C THR A 62 -0.94 -17.56 -1.36
N GLY A 63 -1.22 -16.26 -1.37
CA GLY A 63 -0.44 -15.24 -0.67
C GLY A 63 0.85 -14.87 -1.41
N LYS A 64 1.03 -15.28 -2.68
CA LYS A 64 2.21 -14.93 -3.47
C LYS A 64 2.01 -13.59 -4.16
N LYS A 65 2.95 -12.66 -3.97
CA LYS A 65 2.95 -11.37 -4.68
C LYS A 65 3.17 -11.57 -6.18
N TYR A 66 2.34 -10.95 -7.00
CA TYR A 66 2.52 -10.95 -8.46
C TYR A 66 2.44 -9.55 -9.09
N VAL A 67 1.99 -8.55 -8.34
CA VAL A 67 2.03 -7.13 -8.73
C VAL A 67 2.72 -6.32 -7.64
N HIS A 68 3.57 -5.38 -8.07
CA HIS A 68 4.12 -4.34 -7.20
C HIS A 68 4.30 -3.05 -8.02
N PHE A 69 3.32 -2.18 -7.94
CA PHE A 69 3.35 -0.84 -8.50
C PHE A 69 3.97 0.12 -7.49
N VAL A 70 4.95 0.90 -7.94
CA VAL A 70 5.50 2.02 -7.18
C VAL A 70 5.36 3.27 -8.04
N ASN A 71 4.95 4.38 -7.45
CA ASN A 71 4.65 5.63 -8.18
C ASN A 71 5.74 6.08 -9.16
N CYS A 72 7.02 5.91 -8.83
CA CYS A 72 8.15 6.33 -9.67
C CYS A 72 8.21 5.57 -11.01
N TYR A 73 7.69 4.35 -11.08
CA TYR A 73 7.66 3.52 -12.29
C TYR A 73 6.39 3.69 -13.12
N MET A 74 5.30 4.18 -12.51
CA MET A 74 4.06 4.45 -13.22
C MET A 74 4.21 5.64 -14.19
N GLY A 75 5.12 6.56 -13.89
CA GLY A 75 5.39 7.74 -14.71
C GLY A 75 4.22 8.73 -14.73
N GLY A 76 4.45 9.86 -15.39
CA GLY A 76 3.56 11.01 -15.30
C GLY A 76 3.83 11.80 -14.02
N PHE A 77 4.51 12.93 -14.17
CA PHE A 77 4.63 13.94 -13.13
C PHE A 77 4.18 15.29 -13.73
N PRO A 78 3.33 16.07 -13.03
CA PRO A 78 2.88 15.87 -11.66
C PRO A 78 1.78 14.81 -11.51
N LYS A 79 1.05 14.45 -12.58
CA LYS A 79 -0.08 13.49 -12.55
C LYS A 79 0.38 12.07 -12.90
N ILE A 80 0.36 11.19 -11.90
CA ILE A 80 0.76 9.78 -12.04
C ILE A 80 -0.26 9.04 -12.92
N LYS A 81 0.24 8.24 -13.86
CA LYS A 81 -0.57 7.42 -14.77
C LYS A 81 -0.75 6.02 -14.16
N TRP A 82 -1.61 5.88 -13.15
CA TRP A 82 -1.82 4.62 -12.45
C TRP A 82 -2.34 3.48 -13.33
N ASN A 83 -3.16 3.77 -14.34
CA ASN A 83 -3.58 2.76 -15.32
C ASN A 83 -2.71 2.77 -16.59
N ARG A 84 -1.39 2.98 -16.42
CA ARG A 84 -0.46 2.89 -17.54
C ARG A 84 -0.35 1.43 -17.97
N PHE A 85 -0.50 1.16 -19.26
CA PHE A 85 -0.51 -0.19 -19.82
C PHE A 85 -1.74 -1.04 -19.46
N GLY A 86 -2.84 -0.43 -19.01
CA GLY A 86 -4.06 -1.16 -18.65
C GLY A 86 -3.90 -2.01 -17.40
N THR A 87 -3.02 -1.61 -16.47
CA THR A 87 -2.71 -2.33 -15.22
C THR A 87 -3.93 -2.54 -14.32
N PHE A 88 -4.97 -1.70 -14.45
CA PHE A 88 -6.25 -1.80 -13.74
C PHE A 88 -7.43 -2.19 -14.67
N ASP A 89 -7.18 -2.53 -15.94
CA ASP A 89 -8.23 -2.84 -16.92
C ASP A 89 -8.57 -4.34 -17.00
N SER A 90 -7.78 -5.21 -16.36
CA SER A 90 -7.97 -6.66 -16.35
C SER A 90 -8.05 -7.21 -14.95
N PHE A 91 -8.72 -8.35 -14.79
CA PHE A 91 -8.70 -9.18 -13.58
C PHE A 91 -7.94 -10.49 -13.86
N PRO A 92 -6.99 -10.91 -13.01
CA PRO A 92 -6.43 -10.16 -11.87
C PRO A 92 -5.68 -8.88 -12.32
N LEU A 93 -5.22 -8.06 -11.36
CA LEU A 93 -4.37 -6.91 -11.70
C LEU A 93 -3.20 -7.36 -12.57
N ASN A 94 -2.86 -6.54 -13.56
CA ASN A 94 -1.81 -6.90 -14.50
C ASN A 94 -0.61 -6.00 -14.30
N GLN A 95 0.57 -6.58 -14.06
CA GLN A 95 1.79 -5.78 -13.98
C GLN A 95 2.04 -4.98 -15.27
N GLY A 96 1.62 -5.54 -16.41
CA GLY A 96 1.88 -4.99 -17.73
C GLY A 96 3.37 -4.76 -17.97
N GLY A 97 3.69 -3.63 -18.59
CA GLY A 97 5.07 -3.20 -18.83
C GLY A 97 5.71 -2.42 -17.67
N CYS A 98 5.06 -2.33 -16.50
CA CYS A 98 5.61 -1.60 -15.36
C CYS A 98 6.78 -2.38 -14.73
N ARG A 99 7.88 -1.71 -14.43
CA ARG A 99 8.98 -2.32 -13.67
C ARG A 99 8.49 -2.79 -12.29
N GLN A 100 8.87 -3.99 -11.89
CA GLN A 100 8.66 -4.52 -10.54
C GLN A 100 9.94 -4.37 -9.71
N PRO A 101 9.82 -4.00 -8.43
CA PRO A 101 10.89 -4.21 -7.46
C PRO A 101 11.23 -5.70 -7.35
N ASN A 102 12.51 -6.02 -7.21
CA ASN A 102 13.01 -7.41 -7.33
C ASN A 102 12.92 -8.22 -6.03
N ILE A 103 12.35 -7.65 -4.97
CA ILE A 103 12.17 -8.33 -3.69
C ILE A 103 10.80 -9.01 -3.69
N GLN A 104 10.81 -10.33 -3.55
CA GLN A 104 9.62 -11.13 -3.33
C GLN A 104 9.38 -11.28 -1.84
N VAL A 105 8.13 -11.03 -1.44
CA VAL A 105 7.64 -11.33 -0.09
C VAL A 105 6.26 -11.95 -0.23
N THR A 106 5.87 -12.78 0.72
CA THR A 106 4.50 -13.27 0.81
C THR A 106 3.60 -12.25 1.48
N PHE A 107 2.30 -12.46 1.38
CA PHE A 107 1.32 -11.66 2.10
C PHE A 107 1.54 -11.78 3.62
N GLU A 108 1.83 -12.97 4.15
CA GLU A 108 2.08 -13.18 5.57
C GLU A 108 3.29 -12.37 6.06
N GLU A 109 4.38 -12.34 5.29
CA GLU A 109 5.56 -11.53 5.62
C GLU A 109 5.26 -10.03 5.61
N GLU A 110 4.42 -9.53 4.69
CA GLU A 110 3.99 -8.13 4.71
C GLU A 110 3.16 -7.80 5.94
N MET A 111 2.27 -8.71 6.34
CA MET A 111 1.39 -8.53 7.49
C MET A 111 2.17 -8.36 8.80
N ASP A 112 3.37 -8.91 8.91
CA ASP A 112 4.23 -8.71 10.08
C ASP A 112 4.59 -7.25 10.32
N TYR A 113 4.58 -6.43 9.26
CA TYR A 113 4.91 -5.01 9.30
C TYR A 113 3.70 -4.08 9.48
N LEU A 114 2.49 -4.62 9.64
CA LEU A 114 1.26 -3.84 9.60
C LEU A 114 0.46 -3.90 10.90
N VAL A 115 -0.15 -2.77 11.26
CA VAL A 115 -1.02 -2.63 12.43
C VAL A 115 -2.36 -2.05 11.98
N ALA A 116 -3.46 -2.71 12.36
CA ALA A 116 -4.81 -2.26 12.05
C ALA A 116 -5.19 -1.01 12.85
N ILE A 117 -6.00 -0.12 12.27
CA ILE A 117 -6.52 1.09 12.92
C ILE A 117 -8.05 1.22 12.77
N PRO A 118 -8.79 1.43 13.87
CA PRO A 118 -8.32 1.35 15.25
C PRO A 118 -8.01 -0.11 15.61
N SER A 119 -7.12 -0.32 16.58
CA SER A 119 -6.71 -1.66 17.02
C SER A 119 -7.85 -2.54 17.56
N THR A 120 -9.02 -1.93 17.81
CA THR A 120 -10.25 -2.56 18.29
C THR A 120 -11.12 -3.16 17.19
N VAL A 121 -10.86 -2.86 15.91
CA VAL A 121 -11.64 -3.43 14.79
C VAL A 121 -11.13 -4.83 14.46
N THR A 122 -12.07 -5.76 14.27
CA THR A 122 -11.78 -7.13 13.84
C THR A 122 -11.00 -7.09 12.53
N LYS A 123 -9.74 -7.55 12.59
CA LYS A 123 -8.86 -7.64 11.43
C LYS A 123 -9.52 -8.47 10.33
N MET A 124 -9.29 -8.06 9.09
CA MET A 124 -9.53 -8.91 7.92
C MET A 124 -8.82 -10.25 8.16
N LYS A 125 -9.59 -11.35 8.18
CA LYS A 125 -9.03 -12.69 8.28
C LYS A 125 -8.73 -13.15 6.88
N PHE A 126 -7.45 -13.34 6.59
CA PHE A 126 -7.08 -14.11 5.41
C PHE A 126 -7.46 -15.56 5.66
N THR A 127 -8.32 -16.08 4.80
CA THR A 127 -8.85 -17.45 4.91
C THR A 127 -8.33 -18.34 3.79
N GLY A 128 -7.53 -17.80 2.86
CA GLY A 128 -7.08 -18.50 1.65
C GLY A 128 -8.19 -18.70 0.61
N PHE A 129 -9.32 -17.98 0.74
CA PHE A 129 -10.48 -18.10 -0.15
C PHE A 129 -10.66 -16.89 -1.08
N GLN A 130 -9.91 -15.81 -0.84
CA GLN A 130 -9.94 -14.61 -1.66
C GLN A 130 -9.32 -14.87 -3.03
N ASP A 131 -9.91 -14.32 -4.10
CA ASP A 131 -9.35 -14.41 -5.44
C ASP A 131 -8.10 -13.51 -5.57
N GLU A 132 -8.08 -12.37 -4.88
CA GLU A 132 -6.99 -11.40 -4.89
C GLU A 132 -6.94 -10.59 -3.58
N ILE A 133 -5.73 -10.30 -3.09
CA ILE A 133 -5.49 -9.39 -1.98
C ILE A 133 -4.68 -8.20 -2.48
N ILE A 134 -5.11 -6.98 -2.17
CA ILE A 134 -4.47 -5.75 -2.60
C ILE A 134 -4.07 -4.91 -1.39
N LEU A 135 -2.77 -4.62 -1.27
CA LEU A 135 -2.22 -3.66 -0.32
C LEU A 135 -2.00 -2.32 -1.02
N VAL A 136 -2.64 -1.26 -0.53
CA VAL A 136 -2.55 0.10 -1.07
C VAL A 136 -1.87 1.00 -0.06
N TYR A 137 -0.62 1.37 -0.34
CA TYR A 137 0.16 2.28 0.48
C TYR A 137 -0.18 3.73 0.11
N TRP A 138 -0.48 4.54 1.13
CA TRP A 138 -0.87 5.94 0.95
C TRP A 138 -0.32 6.86 2.04
N SER A 139 0.05 8.07 1.64
CA SER A 139 0.54 9.13 2.54
C SER A 139 -0.33 10.38 2.45
N ARG A 140 -0.47 11.12 3.57
CA ARG A 140 -0.99 12.50 3.58
C ARG A 140 -0.12 13.45 2.77
N MET A 141 1.20 13.30 2.77
CA MET A 141 2.13 14.13 2.00
C MET A 141 1.81 14.08 0.50
N MET A 142 1.30 12.93 0.04
CA MET A 142 0.91 12.70 -1.34
C MET A 142 -0.56 13.05 -1.66
N ASN A 143 -1.34 13.50 -0.67
CA ASN A 143 -2.70 14.06 -0.74
C ASN A 143 -3.52 13.69 -2.00
N ARG A 144 -3.53 14.56 -3.03
CA ARG A 144 -4.30 14.35 -4.26
C ARG A 144 -3.94 13.04 -4.97
N ARG A 145 -2.67 12.66 -4.96
CA ARG A 145 -2.16 11.43 -5.60
C ARG A 145 -2.58 10.17 -4.85
N SER A 146 -2.64 10.24 -3.52
CA SER A 146 -3.21 9.18 -2.68
C SER A 146 -4.68 8.96 -3.02
N LYS A 147 -5.46 10.05 -3.08
CA LYS A 147 -6.88 9.99 -3.47
C LYS A 147 -7.08 9.43 -4.87
N GLU A 148 -6.27 9.86 -5.83
CA GLU A 148 -6.33 9.36 -7.20
C GLU A 148 -6.03 7.86 -7.23
N LEU A 149 -4.99 7.38 -6.53
CA LEU A 149 -4.66 5.95 -6.44
C LEU A 149 -5.82 5.13 -5.84
N ILE A 150 -6.33 5.56 -4.68
CA ILE A 150 -7.45 4.90 -4.00
C ILE A 150 -8.65 4.79 -4.95
N SER A 151 -8.97 5.85 -5.69
CA SER A 151 -10.05 5.83 -6.68
C SER A 151 -9.83 4.81 -7.81
N TYR A 152 -8.60 4.57 -8.26
CA TYR A 152 -8.32 3.53 -9.27
C TYR A 152 -8.56 2.13 -8.72
N VAL A 153 -8.14 1.89 -7.46
CA VAL A 153 -8.33 0.58 -6.80
C VAL A 153 -9.82 0.34 -6.54
N GLU A 154 -10.55 1.34 -6.07
CA GLU A 154 -11.99 1.23 -5.85
C GLU A 154 -12.79 1.02 -7.14
N ASP A 155 -12.45 1.73 -8.22
CA ASP A 155 -13.05 1.50 -9.52
C ASP A 155 -12.76 0.09 -10.05
N TYR A 156 -11.52 -0.37 -9.91
CA TYR A 156 -11.13 -1.74 -10.24
C TYR A 156 -11.94 -2.78 -9.45
N ARG A 157 -12.04 -2.62 -8.13
CA ARG A 157 -12.85 -3.50 -7.27
C ARG A 157 -14.32 -3.47 -7.67
N SER A 158 -14.87 -2.29 -7.93
CA SER A 158 -16.28 -2.15 -8.34
C SER A 158 -16.59 -2.80 -9.69
N ARG A 159 -15.65 -2.77 -10.65
CA ARG A 159 -15.82 -3.42 -11.96
C ARG A 159 -15.70 -4.95 -11.90
N ASN A 160 -15.12 -5.48 -10.84
CA ASN A 160 -14.91 -6.91 -10.61
C ASN A 160 -15.69 -7.39 -9.36
N SER A 161 -16.91 -6.88 -9.17
CA SER A 161 -17.73 -7.15 -7.99
C SER A 161 -18.18 -8.62 -7.84
N ASP A 162 -18.01 -9.43 -8.89
CA ASP A 162 -18.24 -10.88 -8.87
C ASP A 162 -17.04 -11.67 -8.32
N LYS A 163 -15.93 -11.00 -8.01
CA LYS A 163 -14.70 -11.57 -7.44
C LYS A 163 -14.56 -11.25 -5.97
N ASP A 164 -13.92 -12.15 -5.22
CA ASP A 164 -13.56 -11.90 -3.82
C ASP A 164 -12.23 -11.15 -3.73
N ILE A 165 -12.30 -9.81 -3.79
CA ILE A 165 -11.15 -8.91 -3.73
C ILE A 165 -11.06 -8.25 -2.36
N SER A 166 -10.01 -8.59 -1.62
CA SER A 166 -9.71 -7.97 -0.33
C SER A 166 -8.73 -6.81 -0.49
N VAL A 167 -9.08 -5.63 0.03
CA VAL A 167 -8.24 -4.43 -0.07
C VAL A 167 -7.86 -3.92 1.31
N MET A 168 -6.59 -3.61 1.51
CA MET A 168 -6.05 -3.02 2.72
C MET A 168 -5.35 -1.71 2.39
N TYR A 169 -5.81 -0.63 3.03
CA TYR A 169 -5.26 0.72 2.89
C TYR A 169 -4.28 1.01 4.01
N ILE A 170 -3.00 1.12 3.67
CA ILE A 170 -1.90 1.22 4.61
C ILE A 170 -1.37 2.65 4.60
N ASN A 171 -1.51 3.34 5.74
CA ASN A 171 -0.87 4.63 5.93
C ASN A 171 0.63 4.45 6.23
N ASP A 172 1.48 5.19 5.52
CA ASP A 172 2.93 5.17 5.68
C ASP A 172 3.53 6.52 6.11
N ASP A 173 2.71 7.48 6.56
CA ASP A 173 3.19 8.83 6.92
C ASP A 173 4.30 8.80 7.99
N ASN A 174 4.12 7.97 9.01
CA ASN A 174 5.07 7.86 10.13
C ASN A 174 6.43 7.32 9.71
N LEU A 175 6.53 6.67 8.55
CA LEU A 175 7.80 6.22 8.01
C LEU A 175 8.73 7.43 7.78
N TYR A 176 8.21 8.50 7.15
CA TYR A 176 8.98 9.69 6.76
C TYR A 176 9.16 10.72 7.87
N ASP A 177 8.38 10.61 8.94
CA ASP A 177 8.54 11.45 10.13
C ASP A 177 9.66 10.94 11.06
N THR A 178 10.09 9.68 10.90
CA THR A 178 11.25 9.15 11.64
C THR A 178 12.55 9.83 11.23
N ALA A 179 13.39 10.15 12.22
CA ALA A 179 14.71 10.75 11.99
C ALA A 179 15.65 9.83 11.16
N ASP A 180 15.35 8.53 11.13
CA ASP A 180 16.18 7.48 10.55
C ASP A 180 16.17 7.44 9.01
N LEU A 181 15.29 8.20 8.35
CA LEU A 181 15.21 8.31 6.89
C LEU A 181 15.69 9.66 6.34
N LYS A 182 16.16 10.58 7.19
CA LYS A 182 16.67 11.90 6.80
C LYS A 182 18.19 11.91 6.60
#